data_AF-A0AAP8N8R3-F1
#
_entry.id   AF-A0AAP8N8R3-F1
#
_cell.length_a   1.000
_cell.length_b   1.000
_cell.length_c   1.000
_cell.angle_alpha   90.00
_cell.angle_beta   90.00
_cell.angle_gamma   90.00
#
_symmetry.space_group_name_H-M   'P 1'
#
loop_
_entity.id
_entity.type
_entity.pdbx_description
1 polymer ?
#
loop_
_entity_poly.entity_id
_entity_poly.type
_entity_poly.pdbx_seq_one_letter_code
_entity_poly.pdbx_strand_id
1 'polypeptide(L)'
;LYGGTYRLFEEIYSPYGIEHNFVDTTEIDNILDTIKENTKGIFIETPSNPMMKVTDLKRVVEIAKERNIVVIVDNTFLTPYFFRPIELGADI
;
A
#
# COMPACT_ATOMS: atom_id res chain seq x y z
N LEU A 1 -2.31 1.71 -8.68
CA LEU A 1 -0.84 1.54 -8.75
C LEU A 1 -0.38 2.05 -10.09
N TYR A 2 0.60 2.94 -10.08
CA TYR A 2 1.33 3.33 -11.27
C TYR A 2 1.89 2.09 -12.00
N GLY A 3 1.75 2.05 -13.33
CA GLY A 3 2.12 0.88 -14.13
C GLY A 3 3.59 0.47 -14.01
N GLY A 4 4.49 1.42 -13.78
CA GLY A 4 5.91 1.13 -13.52
C GLY A 4 6.13 0.39 -12.19
N THR A 5 5.35 0.71 -11.16
CA THR A 5 5.39 0.02 -9.86
C THR A 5 4.91 -1.42 -10.01
N TYR A 6 3.80 -1.63 -10.74
CA TYR A 6 3.31 -2.98 -11.04
C TYR A 6 4.39 -3.83 -11.73
N ARG A 7 5.00 -3.28 -12.78
CA ARG A 7 6.07 -3.96 -13.53
C ARG A 7 7.29 -4.27 -12.66
N LEU A 8 7.67 -3.38 -11.75
CA LEU A 8 8.79 -3.60 -10.84
C LEU A 8 8.55 -4.84 -9.96
N PHE A 9 7.35 -4.96 -9.38
CA PHE A 9 7.00 -6.13 -8.57
C PHE A 9 6.97 -7.43 -9.40
N GLU A 10 6.27 -7.42 -10.52
CA GLU A 10 6.11 -8.60 -11.38
C GLU A 10 7.41 -9.06 -12.04
N GLU A 11 8.09 -8.17 -12.76
CA GLU A 11 9.20 -8.57 -13.64
C GLU A 11 10.56 -8.55 -12.95
N ILE A 12 10.74 -7.71 -11.93
CA ILE A 12 12.04 -7.54 -11.28
C ILE A 12 12.06 -8.26 -9.93
N TYR A 13 11.07 -8.06 -9.06
CA TYR A 13 11.09 -8.60 -7.70
C TYR A 13 10.63 -10.05 -7.58
N SER A 14 9.65 -10.48 -8.39
CA SER A 14 9.20 -11.88 -8.38
C SER A 14 10.34 -12.88 -8.64
N PRO A 15 11.28 -12.67 -9.60
CA PRO A 15 12.44 -13.54 -9.78
C PRO A 15 13.39 -13.62 -8.57
N TYR A 16 13.42 -12.60 -7.71
CA TYR A 16 14.20 -12.62 -6.47
C TYR A 16 13.45 -13.25 -5.28
N GLY A 17 12.27 -13.84 -5.52
CA GLY A 17 11.47 -14.52 -4.49
C GLY A 17 10.72 -13.57 -3.55
N ILE A 18 10.55 -12.30 -3.95
CA ILE A 18 9.71 -11.36 -3.21
C ILE A 18 8.27 -11.59 -3.65
N GLU A 19 7.45 -12.16 -2.76
CA GLU A 19 6.02 -12.33 -2.99
C GLU A 19 5.27 -11.00 -2.87
N HIS A 20 4.28 -10.80 -3.74
CA HIS A 20 3.37 -9.65 -3.70
C HIS A 20 1.94 -10.07 -4.01
N ASN A 21 0.99 -9.32 -3.48
CA ASN A 21 -0.45 -9.49 -3.75
C ASN A 21 -1.04 -8.13 -4.12
N PHE A 22 -1.64 -8.04 -5.32
CA PHE A 22 -2.38 -6.86 -5.74
C PHE A 22 -3.84 -6.99 -5.29
N VAL A 23 -4.32 -6.00 -4.54
CA VAL A 23 -5.68 -5.97 -3.99
C VAL A 23 -6.34 -4.62 -4.21
N ASP A 24 -7.67 -4.60 -4.24
CA ASP A 24 -8.43 -3.36 -4.23
C ASP A 24 -8.49 -2.79 -2.81
N THR A 25 -7.72 -1.73 -2.57
CA THR A 25 -7.54 -1.13 -1.25
C THR A 25 -8.68 -0.21 -0.82
N THR A 26 -9.72 -0.04 -1.65
CA THR A 26 -10.96 0.64 -1.22
C THR A 26 -11.76 -0.20 -0.24
N GLU A 27 -11.60 -1.52 -0.30
CA GLU A 27 -12.26 -2.48 0.60
C GLU A 27 -11.22 -3.05 1.56
N ILE A 28 -11.38 -2.75 2.84
CA ILE A 28 -10.39 -3.12 3.86
C ILE A 28 -10.25 -4.65 4.02
N ASP A 29 -11.33 -5.38 3.80
CA ASP A 29 -11.36 -6.84 3.95
C ASP A 29 -10.44 -7.52 2.94
N ASN A 30 -10.29 -6.98 1.73
CA ASN A 30 -9.34 -7.49 0.74
C ASN A 30 -7.89 -7.43 1.24
N ILE A 31 -7.55 -6.41 2.04
CA ILE A 31 -6.22 -6.29 2.66
C ILE A 31 -6.06 -7.33 3.76
N LEU A 32 -7.07 -7.48 4.63
CA LEU A 32 -7.05 -8.46 5.72
C LEU A 32 -6.88 -9.89 5.22
N ASP A 33 -7.63 -10.25 4.18
CA ASP A 33 -7.66 -11.61 3.63
C ASP A 33 -6.37 -12.01 2.90
N THR A 34 -5.53 -11.03 2.54
CA THR A 34 -4.27 -11.27 1.81
C THR A 34 -3.02 -11.17 2.67
N ILE A 35 -3.14 -10.72 3.93
CA ILE A 35 -2.01 -10.71 4.85
C ILE A 35 -1.62 -12.15 5.20
N LYS A 36 -0.32 -12.43 5.11
CA LYS A 36 0.32 -13.71 5.47
C LYS A 36 1.37 -13.47 6.55
N GLU A 37 1.86 -14.54 7.16
CA GLU A 37 2.94 -14.49 8.17
C GLU A 37 4.23 -13.85 7.63
N ASN A 38 4.50 -14.00 6.33
CA ASN A 38 5.66 -13.42 5.66
C ASN A 38 5.43 -11.99 5.14
N THR A 39 4.22 -11.40 5.27
CA THR A 39 3.96 -10.03 4.84
C THR A 39 4.82 -9.05 5.65
N LYS A 40 5.60 -8.20 4.95
CA LYS A 40 6.50 -7.20 5.57
C LYS A 40 6.13 -5.75 5.29
N GLY A 41 5.37 -5.50 4.23
CA GLY A 41 4.94 -4.15 3.90
C GLY A 41 3.62 -4.11 3.16
N ILE A 42 2.91 -3.00 3.29
CA ILE A 42 1.74 -2.64 2.51
C ILE A 42 2.10 -1.35 1.77
N PHE A 43 2.09 -1.41 0.44
CA PHE A 43 2.36 -0.27 -0.43
C PHE A 43 1.04 0.25 -1.00
N ILE A 44 0.74 1.52 -0.76
CA ILE A 44 -0.52 2.17 -1.12
C ILE A 44 -0.23 3.37 -1.99
N GLU A 45 -1.01 3.53 -3.06
CA GLU A 45 -1.09 4.77 -3.82
C GLU A 45 -2.49 5.33 -3.63
N THR A 46 -2.62 6.49 -2.98
CA THR A 46 -3.94 7.09 -2.70
C THR A 46 -3.90 8.61 -2.88
N PRO A 47 -4.69 9.18 -3.81
CA PRO A 47 -5.55 8.50 -4.79
C PRO A 47 -4.74 7.67 -5.81
N SER A 48 -5.29 6.54 -6.27
CA SER A 48 -4.61 5.66 -7.21
C SER A 48 -4.60 6.19 -8.64
N ASN A 49 -3.53 5.91 -9.40
CA ASN A 49 -3.48 6.22 -10.83
C ASN A 49 -4.03 5.06 -11.68
N PRO A 50 -4.87 5.28 -12.71
CA PRO A 50 -5.56 6.54 -13.09
C PRO A 50 -6.97 6.66 -12.50
N MET A 51 -7.43 5.64 -11.75
CA MET A 51 -8.82 5.49 -11.34
C MET A 51 -9.22 6.37 -10.14
N MET A 52 -8.27 7.06 -9.53
CA MET A 52 -8.43 7.97 -8.39
C MET A 52 -9.12 7.32 -7.18
N LYS A 53 -8.90 6.01 -6.98
CA LYS A 53 -9.46 5.30 -5.82
C LYS A 53 -8.77 5.75 -4.54
N VAL A 54 -9.54 5.93 -3.48
CA VAL A 54 -9.06 6.38 -2.17
C VAL A 54 -9.05 5.21 -1.19
N THR A 55 -7.96 5.08 -0.44
CA THR A 55 -7.80 4.07 0.62
C THR A 55 -8.05 4.70 1.98
N ASP A 56 -8.76 4.01 2.88
CA ASP A 56 -8.83 4.41 4.28
C ASP A 56 -7.48 4.10 4.97
N LEU A 57 -6.57 5.07 4.91
CA LEU A 57 -5.21 4.91 5.42
C LEU A 57 -5.19 4.65 6.93
N LYS A 58 -6.09 5.27 7.71
CA LYS A 58 -6.10 5.06 9.18
C LYS A 58 -6.38 3.61 9.49
N ARG A 59 -7.37 3.02 8.81
CA ARG A 59 -7.73 1.63 9.03
C ARG A 59 -6.62 0.67 8.61
N VAL A 60 -5.93 0.95 7.51
CA VAL A 60 -4.78 0.14 7.09
C VAL A 60 -3.64 0.23 8.10
N VAL A 61 -3.33 1.41 8.61
CA VAL A 61 -2.30 1.63 9.63
C VAL A 61 -2.62 0.88 10.92
N GLU A 62 -3.88 0.88 11.39
CA GLU A 62 -4.29 0.11 12.56
C GLU A 62 -3.99 -1.39 12.40
N ILE A 63 -4.41 -1.96 11.27
CA ILE A 63 -4.20 -3.39 10.95
C ILE A 63 -2.71 -3.74 10.85
N ALA A 64 -1.94 -2.86 10.20
CA ALA A 64 -0.51 -3.07 9.98
C ALA A 64 0.29 -3.00 11.29
N LYS A 65 -0.05 -2.07 12.18
CA LYS A 65 0.59 -1.91 13.49
C LYS A 65 0.43 -3.13 14.39
N GLU A 66 -0.76 -3.73 14.43
CA GLU A 66 -1.01 -4.97 15.20
C GLU A 66 -0.11 -6.15 14.75
N ARG A 67 0.37 -6.10 13.51
CA ARG A 67 1.11 -7.19 12.85
C ARG A 67 2.57 -6.83 12.55
N ASN A 68 3.02 -5.66 13.00
CA ASN A 68 4.36 -5.13 12.75
C ASN A 68 4.73 -5.09 11.26
N ILE A 69 3.79 -4.64 10.42
CA ILE A 69 3.92 -4.48 8.97
C ILE A 69 4.18 -3.00 8.66
N VAL A 70 5.12 -2.71 7.76
CA VAL A 70 5.43 -1.34 7.33
C VAL A 70 4.37 -0.82 6.37
N VAL A 71 3.86 0.39 6.58
CA VAL A 71 2.94 1.06 5.66
C VAL A 71 3.67 2.13 4.86
N ILE A 72 3.67 1.98 3.55
CA ILE A 72 4.33 2.88 2.60
C ILE A 72 3.24 3.55 1.75
N VAL A 73 3.22 4.88 1.70
CA VAL A 73 2.22 5.64 0.95
C VAL A 73 2.87 6.48 -0.15
N ASP A 74 2.61 6.10 -1.39
CA ASP A 74 2.86 6.96 -2.54
C ASP A 74 1.83 8.11 -2.55
N ASN A 75 2.32 9.28 -2.14
CA ASN A 75 1.56 10.52 -2.03
C ASN A 75 1.80 11.48 -3.21
N THR A 76 2.23 10.97 -4.35
CA THR A 76 2.62 11.80 -5.51
C THR A 76 1.48 12.72 -5.98
N PHE A 77 0.22 12.26 -5.97
CA PHE A 77 -0.92 13.05 -6.44
C PHE A 77 -1.27 14.24 -5.54
N LEU A 78 -1.33 14.02 -4.23
CA LEU A 78 -1.78 15.05 -3.30
C LEU A 78 -0.65 15.94 -2.81
N THR A 79 0.61 15.48 -2.88
CA THR A 79 1.77 16.18 -2.31
C THR A 79 1.64 16.34 -0.78
N PRO A 80 2.70 16.69 -0.04
CA PRO A 80 2.59 16.94 1.40
C PRO A 80 1.73 18.17 1.75
N TYR A 81 1.38 19.02 0.78
CA TYR A 81 0.54 20.18 1.02
C TYR A 81 -0.93 19.79 1.29
N PHE A 82 -1.48 18.85 0.52
CA PHE A 82 -2.88 18.44 0.66
C PHE A 82 -3.07 17.21 1.54
N PHE A 83 -2.06 16.34 1.65
CA PHE A 83 -2.17 15.13 2.45
C PHE A 83 -0.82 14.76 3.06
N ARG A 84 -0.80 14.42 4.35
CA ARG A 84 0.42 14.03 5.08
C ARG A 84 0.22 12.63 5.69
N PRO A 85 0.50 11.56 4.93
CA PRO A 85 0.27 10.17 5.37
C PRO A 85 0.93 9.82 6.71
N ILE A 86 2.12 10.37 6.96
CA ILE A 86 2.89 10.16 8.20
C ILE A 86 2.08 10.61 9.43
N GLU A 87 1.27 11.66 9.32
CA GLU A 87 0.42 12.12 10.43
C GLU A 87 -0.75 11.17 10.73
N LEU A 88 -1.10 10.32 9.76
CA LEU A 88 -2.05 9.23 9.95
C LEU A 88 -1.37 7.92 10.35
N GLY A 89 -0.05 7.93 10.53
CA GLY A 89 0.74 6.82 11.02
C GLY A 89 1.27 5.87 9.95
N ALA A 90 1.34 6.31 8.68
CA ALA A 90 2.20 5.65 7.70
C ALA A 90 3.68 5.77 8.13
N ASP A 91 4.48 4.77 7.79
CA ASP A 91 5.90 4.72 8.13
C ASP A 91 6.76 5.44 7.09
N ILE A 92 6.35 5.41 5.82
CA ILE A 92 7.05 6.02 4.68
C ILE A 92 6.05 6.78 3.80
#